data_AF-A0A5C9AC02-F1
#
_entry.id   AF-A0A5C9AC02-F1
#
_cell.length_a   1.000
_cell.length_b   1.000
_cell.length_c   1.000
_cell.angle_alpha   90.00
_cell.angle_beta   90.00
_cell.angle_gamma   90.00
#
_symmetry.space_group_name_H-M   'P 1'
#
loop_
_entity.id
_entity.type
_entity.pdbx_description
1 polymer ?
#
loop_
_entity_poly.entity_id
_entity_poly.type
_entity_poly.pdbx_seq_one_letter_code
_entity_poly.pdbx_strand_id
1 'polypeptide(L)'
;DKFLPELKRAHDKLVQQNLADKAKSLLQRHAKLHPLGFGACTRDVARWGCPHALKCQSGLPCGYFTLTGRLGEAEEASRRLSNKRKEIIQLRKLTIVNPGFMLALKEQEEALIVLEALEADAIKVQGEKKLVSLFSDDLNNPLYKVIERINKQMLIGKTPKTLADLFFIEQKRIERNNNG
;
A
#
# COMPACT_ATOMS: atom_id res chain seq x y z
N ASP A 1 9.45 12.08 -6.66
CA ASP A 1 9.77 10.82 -5.97
C ASP A 1 10.00 10.98 -4.48
N LYS A 2 9.02 10.57 -3.67
CA LYS A 2 9.10 10.52 -2.19
C LYS A 2 9.20 9.10 -1.65
N PHE A 3 9.30 8.10 -2.52
CA PHE A 3 9.32 6.69 -2.14
C PHE A 3 10.68 6.31 -1.55
N LEU A 4 10.71 5.96 -0.25
CA LEU A 4 11.90 5.56 0.53
C LEU A 4 13.10 6.50 0.34
N PRO A 5 13.03 7.76 0.81
CA PRO A 5 14.05 8.78 0.56
C PRO A 5 15.41 8.41 1.17
N GLU A 6 15.45 7.67 2.27
CA GLU A 6 16.68 7.18 2.89
C GLU A 6 17.38 6.16 1.99
N LEU A 7 16.63 5.25 1.37
CA LEU A 7 17.15 4.27 0.43
C LEU A 7 17.70 4.97 -0.82
N LYS A 8 16.97 5.96 -1.33
CA LYS A 8 17.43 6.80 -2.45
C LYS A 8 18.73 7.53 -2.13
N ARG A 9 18.82 8.18 -0.96
CA ARG A 9 20.05 8.84 -0.50
C ARG A 9 21.22 7.86 -0.39
N ALA A 10 20.98 6.64 0.08
CA ALA A 10 22.00 5.60 0.16
C ALA A 10 22.47 5.15 -1.24
N HIS A 11 21.54 4.99 -2.18
CA HIS A 11 21.84 4.70 -3.58
C HIS A 11 22.68 5.81 -4.22
N ASP A 12 22.25 7.07 -4.09
CA ASP A 12 22.88 8.21 -4.74
C ASP A 12 24.32 8.41 -4.23
N LYS A 13 24.58 8.15 -2.95
CA LYS A 13 25.95 8.13 -2.38
C LYS A 13 26.84 7.07 -3.03
N LEU A 14 26.32 5.88 -3.31
CA LEU A 14 27.09 4.81 -3.95
C LEU A 14 27.39 5.14 -5.42
N VAL A 15 26.45 5.79 -6.11
CA VAL A 15 26.66 6.27 -7.47
C VAL A 15 27.73 7.36 -7.52
N GLN A 16 27.68 8.33 -6.61
CA GLN A 16 28.70 9.40 -6.50
C GLN A 16 30.11 8.85 -6.21
N GLN A 17 30.20 7.70 -5.54
CA GLN A 17 31.46 7.02 -5.24
C GLN A 17 31.94 6.10 -6.38
N ASN A 18 31.28 6.13 -7.56
CA ASN A 18 31.55 5.24 -8.70
C ASN A 18 31.43 3.73 -8.37
N LEU A 19 30.61 3.36 -7.37
CA LEU A 19 30.38 1.98 -6.95
C LEU A 19 29.08 1.42 -7.56
N ALA A 20 29.03 1.37 -8.90
CA ALA A 20 27.83 0.99 -9.66
C ALA A 20 27.26 -0.39 -9.28
N ASP A 21 28.12 -1.39 -9.08
CA ASP A 21 27.69 -2.75 -8.70
C ASP A 21 27.04 -2.79 -7.32
N LYS A 22 27.57 -2.02 -6.36
CA LYS A 22 27.00 -1.92 -5.01
C LYS A 22 25.67 -1.17 -5.03
N ALA A 23 25.55 -0.12 -5.85
CA ALA A 23 24.30 0.61 -6.03
C ALA A 23 23.21 -0.30 -6.62
N LYS A 24 23.55 -1.08 -7.65
CA LYS A 24 22.64 -2.07 -8.25
C LYS A 24 22.23 -3.15 -7.26
N SER A 25 23.19 -3.70 -6.50
CA SER A 25 22.92 -4.69 -5.46
C SER A 25 22.04 -4.14 -4.32
N LEU A 26 22.18 -2.85 -3.98
CA LEU A 26 21.30 -2.19 -3.01
C LEU A 26 19.85 -2.19 -3.51
N LEU A 27 19.61 -1.73 -4.74
CA LEU A 27 18.25 -1.71 -5.29
C LEU A 27 17.66 -3.11 -5.39
N GLN A 28 18.42 -4.09 -5.86
CA GLN A 28 17.95 -5.48 -5.99
C GLN A 28 17.50 -6.07 -4.65
N ARG A 29 18.22 -5.77 -3.56
CA ARG A 29 17.85 -6.23 -2.21
C ARG A 29 16.56 -5.58 -1.68
N HIS A 30 16.25 -4.37 -2.13
CA HIS A 30 15.11 -3.58 -1.66
C HIS A 30 14.00 -3.41 -2.71
N ALA A 31 14.05 -4.18 -3.80
CA ALA A 31 13.13 -4.07 -4.93
C ALA A 31 11.71 -4.58 -4.61
N LYS A 32 11.57 -5.41 -3.58
CA LYS A 32 10.28 -6.00 -3.19
C LYS A 32 9.75 -5.30 -1.95
N LEU A 33 8.45 -4.98 -1.97
CA LEU A 33 7.71 -4.57 -0.78
C LEU A 33 6.96 -5.77 -0.21
N HIS A 34 7.19 -6.05 1.05
CA HIS A 34 6.51 -7.06 1.84
C HIS A 34 5.46 -6.37 2.73
N PRO A 35 4.20 -6.81 2.72
CA PRO A 35 3.14 -6.18 3.50
C PRO A 35 3.39 -6.35 5.00
N LEU A 36 3.10 -5.30 5.77
CA LEU A 36 3.00 -5.34 7.23
C LEU A 36 1.54 -5.09 7.63
N GLY A 37 1.25 -5.23 8.93
CA GLY A 37 -0.08 -4.88 9.47
C GLY A 37 -0.46 -3.43 9.16
N PHE A 38 0.52 -2.53 9.23
CA PHE A 38 0.45 -1.13 8.81
C PHE A 38 1.64 -0.84 7.88
N GLY A 39 1.42 -0.35 6.66
CA GLY A 39 2.48 -0.13 5.68
C GLY A 39 3.10 -1.38 5.08
N ALA A 40 4.28 -1.21 4.49
CA ALA A 40 5.10 -2.27 3.93
C ALA A 40 6.58 -2.07 4.28
N CYS A 41 7.33 -3.15 4.21
CA CYS A 41 8.78 -3.17 4.43
C CYS A 41 9.49 -3.71 3.20
N THR A 42 10.67 -3.18 2.87
CA THR A 42 11.51 -3.76 1.82
C THR A 42 12.16 -5.09 2.21
N ARG A 43 12.13 -5.44 3.51
CA ARG A 43 12.62 -6.73 4.02
C ARG A 43 11.46 -7.68 4.23
N ASP A 44 11.69 -8.95 3.91
CA ASP A 44 10.76 -10.04 4.21
C ASP A 44 10.79 -10.36 5.72
N VAL A 45 10.07 -9.55 6.49
CA VAL A 45 10.00 -9.68 7.95
C VAL A 45 9.31 -10.98 8.37
N ALA A 46 8.33 -11.45 7.59
CA ALA A 46 7.62 -12.69 7.90
C ALA A 46 8.56 -13.91 7.86
N ARG A 47 9.53 -13.91 6.94
CA ARG A 47 10.48 -15.02 6.79
C ARG A 47 11.68 -14.94 7.72
N TRP A 48 12.25 -13.74 7.92
CA TRP A 48 13.54 -13.58 8.59
C TRP A 48 13.48 -12.81 9.91
N GLY A 49 12.30 -12.34 10.30
CA GLY A 49 12.13 -11.42 11.41
C GLY A 49 12.63 -10.01 11.10
N CYS A 50 12.37 -9.08 12.03
CA CYS A 50 12.84 -7.70 11.93
C CYS A 50 14.04 -7.49 12.86
N PRO A 51 15.22 -7.10 12.36
CA PRO A 51 16.37 -6.80 13.20
C PRO A 51 16.17 -5.57 14.10
N HIS A 52 15.14 -4.76 13.81
CA HIS A 52 14.77 -3.58 14.58
C HIS A 52 13.46 -3.77 15.35
N ALA A 53 13.06 -5.02 15.61
CA ALA A 53 11.88 -5.37 16.41
C ALA A 53 10.61 -4.63 15.98
N LEU A 54 10.41 -4.42 14.67
CA LEU A 54 9.25 -3.73 14.12
C LEU A 54 9.03 -2.31 14.65
N LYS A 55 10.09 -1.59 15.07
CA LYS A 55 9.98 -0.23 15.63
C LYS A 55 9.17 0.76 14.77
N CYS A 56 9.14 0.58 13.45
CA CYS A 56 8.31 1.37 12.53
C CYS A 56 6.80 1.25 12.80
N GLN A 57 6.33 0.10 13.27
CA GLN A 57 4.94 -0.12 13.63
C GLN A 57 4.52 0.66 14.89
N SER A 58 5.50 1.11 15.68
CA SER A 58 5.32 1.89 16.91
C SER A 58 5.58 3.39 16.71
N GLY A 59 5.82 3.84 15.47
CA GLY A 59 6.10 5.24 15.16
C GLY A 59 7.58 5.63 15.18
N LEU A 60 8.52 4.68 15.30
CA LEU A 60 9.95 5.03 15.26
C LEU A 60 10.49 4.99 13.82
N PRO A 61 11.44 5.88 13.46
CA PRO A 61 11.93 6.01 12.09
C PRO A 61 12.65 4.73 11.62
N CYS A 62 12.35 4.32 10.39
CA CYS A 62 12.92 3.14 9.74
C CYS A 62 13.03 3.36 8.23
N GLY A 63 14.25 3.34 7.68
CA GLY A 63 14.50 3.56 6.25
C GLY A 63 14.06 2.43 5.31
N TYR A 64 13.52 1.33 5.86
CA TYR A 64 12.98 0.21 5.08
C TYR A 64 11.46 0.20 5.02
N PHE A 65 10.81 1.08 5.79
CA PHE A 65 9.36 1.14 5.96
C PHE A 65 8.76 2.25 5.09
N THR A 66 7.61 1.98 4.49
CA THR A 66 6.82 2.97 3.75
C THR A 66 5.34 2.66 3.86
N LEU A 67 4.51 3.70 3.76
CA LEU A 67 3.08 3.54 3.48
C LEU A 67 2.88 3.11 2.03
N THR A 68 1.79 2.38 1.81
CA THR A 68 1.45 1.82 0.49
C THR A 68 0.28 2.55 -0.18
N GLY A 69 -0.42 3.38 0.58
CA GLY A 69 -1.71 3.96 0.26
C GLY A 69 -2.85 2.94 0.28
N ARG A 70 -2.67 1.73 0.84
CA ARG A 70 -3.73 0.72 0.83
C ARG A 70 -4.98 1.26 1.53
N LEU A 71 -6.17 0.86 1.06
CA LEU A 71 -7.42 1.13 1.77
C LEU A 71 -7.34 0.61 3.21
N GLY A 72 -7.85 1.38 4.17
CA GLY A 72 -7.73 1.06 5.59
C GLY A 72 -6.46 1.58 6.25
N GLU A 73 -5.44 2.03 5.49
CA GLU A 73 -4.16 2.45 6.06
C GLU A 73 -4.26 3.78 6.82
N ALA A 74 -5.12 4.71 6.38
CA ALA A 74 -5.33 5.98 7.08
C ALA A 74 -6.12 5.79 8.38
N GLU A 75 -7.18 5.00 8.36
CA GLU A 75 -7.98 4.66 9.53
C GLU A 75 -7.12 3.95 10.59
N GLU A 76 -6.22 3.09 10.12
CA GLU A 76 -5.30 2.34 10.95
C GLU A 76 -4.14 3.21 11.49
N ALA A 77 -3.73 4.26 10.77
CA ALA A 77 -2.84 5.30 11.26
C ALA A 77 -3.51 6.14 12.37
N SER A 78 -4.73 6.62 12.13
CA SER A 78 -5.53 7.38 13.11
C SER A 78 -5.76 6.58 14.39
N ARG A 79 -6.07 5.28 14.27
CA ARG A 79 -6.23 4.37 15.41
C ARG A 79 -4.95 4.29 16.24
N ARG A 80 -3.79 4.07 15.60
CA ARG A 80 -2.49 4.00 16.29
C ARG A 80 -2.15 5.31 16.98
N LEU A 81 -2.38 6.43 16.32
CA LEU A 81 -2.09 7.75 16.84
C LEU A 81 -2.97 8.09 18.06
N SER A 82 -4.25 7.76 18.01
CA SER A 82 -5.15 7.88 19.17
C SER A 82 -4.67 7.04 20.36
N ASN A 83 -4.26 5.80 20.12
CA ASN A 83 -3.71 4.93 21.18
C ASN A 83 -2.40 5.50 21.74
N LYS A 84 -1.50 5.96 20.88
CA LYS A 84 -0.22 6.57 21.27
C LYS A 84 -0.41 7.80 22.16
N ARG A 85 -1.37 8.66 21.82
CA ARG A 85 -1.70 9.83 22.66
C ARG A 85 -2.14 9.41 24.07
N LYS A 86 -2.92 8.34 24.20
CA LYS A 86 -3.33 7.81 25.52
C LYS A 86 -2.14 7.25 26.30
N GLU A 87 -1.26 6.50 25.64
CA GLU A 87 -0.03 5.95 26.23
C GLU A 87 0.88 7.06 26.77
N ILE A 88 1.09 8.13 25.99
CA ILE A 88 1.91 9.28 26.40
C ILE A 88 1.32 9.98 27.63
N ILE A 89 0.00 10.17 27.70
CA ILE A 89 -0.65 10.77 28.87
C ILE A 89 -0.38 9.93 30.13
N GLN A 90 -0.45 8.61 30.04
CA GLN A 90 -0.14 7.73 31.16
C GLN A 90 1.35 7.80 31.53
N LEU A 91 2.24 7.76 30.53
CA LEU A 91 3.68 7.82 30.73
C LEU A 91 4.14 9.15 31.35
N ARG A 92 3.50 10.27 30.99
CA ARG A 92 3.72 11.57 31.64
C ARG A 92 3.41 11.53 33.13
N LYS A 93 2.28 10.91 33.53
CA LYS A 93 1.92 10.74 34.95
C LYS A 93 2.94 9.89 35.69
N LEU A 94 3.41 8.80 35.08
CA LEU A 94 4.45 7.94 35.68
C LEU A 94 5.80 8.65 35.80
N THR A 95 6.14 9.51 34.83
CA THR A 95 7.40 10.27 34.83
C THR A 95 7.45 11.32 35.95
N ILE A 96 6.29 11.89 36.33
CA ILE A 96 6.20 12.80 37.49
C ILE A 96 6.56 12.07 38.79
N VAL A 97 6.12 10.81 38.93
CA VAL A 97 6.38 9.99 40.13
C VAL A 97 7.80 9.41 40.12
N ASN A 98 8.29 9.01 38.97
CA ASN A 98 9.64 8.46 38.79
C ASN A 98 10.33 9.08 37.58
N PRO A 99 11.29 10.01 37.79
CA PRO A 99 12.05 10.65 36.71
C PRO A 99 12.84 9.69 35.81
N GLY A 100 13.05 8.43 36.22
CA GLY A 100 13.72 7.42 35.41
C GLY A 100 13.02 7.10 34.08
N PHE A 101 11.73 7.45 33.94
CA PHE A 101 10.98 7.26 32.69
C PHE A 101 11.13 8.41 31.69
N MET A 102 11.88 9.46 32.00
CA MET A 102 11.99 10.66 31.15
C MET A 102 12.52 10.35 29.74
N LEU A 103 13.50 9.44 29.62
CA LEU A 103 14.02 9.02 28.32
C LEU A 103 12.95 8.32 27.47
N ALA A 104 12.23 7.37 28.09
CA ALA A 104 11.14 6.65 27.42
C ALA A 104 10.02 7.61 26.99
N LEU A 105 9.68 8.60 27.83
CA LEU A 105 8.70 9.63 27.49
C LEU A 105 9.10 10.40 26.24
N LYS A 106 10.35 10.85 26.17
CA LYS A 106 10.88 11.58 25.02
C LYS A 106 10.81 10.74 23.74
N GLU A 107 11.21 9.47 23.80
CA GLU A 107 11.12 8.55 22.66
C GLU A 107 9.67 8.35 22.18
N GLN A 108 8.70 8.26 23.11
CA GLN A 108 7.29 8.15 22.73
C GLN A 108 6.75 9.42 22.09
N GLU A 109 7.17 10.60 22.58
CA GLU A 109 6.81 11.90 21.99
C GLU A 109 7.39 12.06 20.57
N GLU A 110 8.64 11.64 20.35
CA GLU A 110 9.23 11.59 19.01
C GLU A 110 8.45 10.63 18.09
N ALA A 111 8.05 9.47 18.61
CA ALA A 111 7.24 8.51 17.85
C ALA A 111 5.83 9.03 17.51
N LEU A 112 5.26 9.91 18.35
CA LEU A 112 3.98 10.56 18.07
C LEU A 112 4.09 11.48 16.84
N ILE A 113 5.14 12.28 16.75
CA ILE A 113 5.38 13.21 15.63
C ILE A 113 5.47 12.43 14.31
N VAL A 114 6.17 11.30 14.31
CA VAL A 114 6.27 10.43 13.13
C VAL A 114 4.91 9.87 12.74
N LEU A 115 4.11 9.38 13.70
CA LEU A 115 2.77 8.87 13.41
C LEU A 115 1.83 9.95 12.88
N GLU A 116 1.93 11.19 13.38
CA GLU A 116 1.17 12.34 12.86
C GLU A 116 1.51 12.65 11.40
N ALA A 117 2.80 12.59 11.06
CA ALA A 117 3.24 12.76 9.68
C ALA A 117 2.74 11.62 8.77
N LEU A 118 2.77 10.38 9.25
CA LEU A 118 2.27 9.21 8.50
C LEU A 118 0.75 9.24 8.31
N GLU A 119 -0.02 9.66 9.31
CA GLU A 119 -1.47 9.83 9.21
C GLU A 119 -1.82 10.89 8.16
N ALA A 120 -1.18 12.06 8.21
CA ALA A 120 -1.42 13.13 7.26
C ALA A 120 -1.14 12.70 5.81
N ASP A 121 -0.05 11.96 5.59
CA ASP A 121 0.27 11.41 4.27
C ASP A 121 -0.76 10.35 3.83
N ALA A 122 -1.16 9.45 4.73
CA ALA A 122 -2.16 8.41 4.44
C ALA A 122 -3.52 9.00 4.05
N ILE A 123 -4.01 10.00 4.80
CA ILE A 123 -5.29 10.68 4.52
C ILE A 123 -5.23 11.38 3.15
N LYS A 124 -4.13 12.08 2.87
CA LYS A 124 -3.93 12.76 1.59
C LYS A 124 -3.97 11.76 0.43
N VAL A 125 -3.20 10.69 0.53
CA VAL A 125 -3.13 9.63 -0.48
C VAL A 125 -4.48 8.93 -0.66
N GLN A 126 -5.26 8.75 0.40
CA GLN A 126 -6.61 8.19 0.30
C GLN A 126 -7.58 9.14 -0.42
N GLY A 127 -7.54 10.44 -0.10
CA GLY A 127 -8.40 11.44 -0.74
C GLY A 127 -8.13 11.63 -2.24
N GLU A 128 -6.89 11.44 -2.69
CA GLU A 128 -6.51 11.51 -4.11
C GLU A 128 -6.91 10.26 -4.92
N LYS A 129 -7.27 9.14 -4.26
CA LYS A 129 -7.60 7.89 -4.95
C LYS A 129 -9.01 7.92 -5.51
N LYS A 130 -9.11 7.89 -6.83
CA LYS A 130 -10.36 7.60 -7.53
C LYS A 130 -10.54 6.08 -7.62
N LEU A 131 -11.57 5.56 -6.95
CA LEU A 131 -11.96 4.16 -7.10
C LEU A 131 -12.48 3.92 -8.51
N VAL A 132 -11.88 2.96 -9.21
CA VAL A 132 -12.33 2.49 -10.52
C VAL A 132 -12.92 1.11 -10.32
N SER A 133 -14.21 0.96 -10.59
CA SER A 133 -14.86 -0.34 -10.56
C SER A 133 -14.57 -1.11 -11.84
N LEU A 134 -14.23 -2.40 -11.70
CA LEU A 134 -14.02 -3.29 -12.84
C LEU A 134 -15.33 -3.85 -13.40
N PHE A 135 -16.45 -3.63 -12.71
CA PHE A 135 -17.74 -4.25 -13.00
C PHE A 135 -18.92 -3.28 -12.93
N SER A 136 -18.67 -1.97 -12.89
CA SER A 136 -19.74 -0.97 -12.85
C SER A 136 -20.14 -0.53 -14.25
N ASP A 137 -21.45 -0.51 -14.50
CA ASP A 137 -22.08 0.04 -15.71
C ASP A 137 -22.23 1.59 -15.66
N ASP A 138 -21.56 2.27 -14.72
CA ASP A 138 -21.55 3.74 -14.66
C ASP A 138 -20.86 4.33 -15.90
N LEU A 139 -21.55 5.23 -16.62
CA LEU A 139 -21.03 5.95 -17.78
C LEU A 139 -19.79 6.81 -17.44
N ASN A 140 -19.66 7.25 -16.18
CA ASN A 140 -18.51 8.03 -15.71
C ASN A 140 -17.29 7.16 -15.35
N ASN A 141 -17.42 5.83 -15.44
CA ASN A 141 -16.31 4.91 -15.24
C ASN A 141 -15.39 4.94 -16.47
N PRO A 142 -14.07 5.17 -16.31
CA PRO A 142 -13.13 5.11 -17.43
C PRO A 142 -13.12 3.74 -18.15
N LEU A 143 -13.58 2.68 -17.48
CA LEU A 143 -13.67 1.33 -18.05
C LEU A 143 -15.05 1.00 -18.66
N TYR A 144 -16.01 1.92 -18.66
CA TYR A 144 -17.37 1.70 -19.15
C TYR A 144 -17.39 1.01 -20.53
N LYS A 145 -16.63 1.52 -21.51
CA LYS A 145 -16.55 0.94 -22.86
C LYS A 145 -16.04 -0.50 -22.88
N VAL A 146 -15.13 -0.84 -21.98
CA VAL A 146 -14.58 -2.20 -21.86
C VAL A 146 -15.62 -3.14 -21.24
N ILE A 147 -16.32 -2.67 -20.21
CA ILE A 147 -17.38 -3.42 -19.51
C ILE A 147 -18.59 -3.62 -20.43
N GLU A 148 -19.04 -2.59 -21.13
CA GLU A 148 -20.12 -2.68 -22.13
C GLU A 148 -19.80 -3.72 -23.21
N ARG A 149 -18.55 -3.72 -23.72
CA ARG A 149 -18.08 -4.73 -24.66
C ARG A 149 -18.10 -6.14 -24.04
N ILE A 150 -17.62 -6.30 -22.82
CA ILE A 150 -17.63 -7.60 -22.10
C ILE A 150 -19.07 -8.07 -21.91
N ASN A 151 -19.98 -7.21 -21.45
CA ASN A 151 -21.39 -7.54 -21.22
C ASN A 151 -22.08 -7.94 -22.53
N LYS A 152 -21.85 -7.21 -23.63
CA LYS A 152 -22.32 -7.61 -24.97
C LYS A 152 -21.76 -8.96 -25.41
N GLN A 153 -20.48 -9.24 -25.14
CA GLN A 153 -19.87 -10.54 -25.45
C GLN A 153 -20.42 -11.68 -24.56
N MET A 154 -20.78 -11.40 -23.31
CA MET A 154 -21.42 -12.36 -22.42
C MET A 154 -22.86 -12.68 -22.85
N LEU A 155 -23.63 -11.68 -23.28
CA LEU A 155 -24.98 -11.84 -23.83
C LEU A 155 -25.01 -12.67 -25.13
N ILE A 156 -23.94 -12.58 -25.93
CA ILE A 156 -23.76 -13.25 -27.22
C ILE A 156 -23.10 -14.64 -27.07
N GLY A 157 -22.46 -14.94 -25.94
CA GLY A 157 -21.84 -16.24 -25.68
C GLY A 157 -20.39 -16.39 -26.17
N LYS A 158 -19.55 -15.38 -25.95
CA LYS A 158 -18.08 -15.24 -26.23
C LYS A 158 -17.72 -14.46 -27.50
N THR A 159 -16.54 -13.85 -27.48
CA THR A 159 -15.83 -13.45 -28.71
C THR A 159 -15.18 -14.69 -29.32
N PRO A 160 -15.46 -14.99 -30.59
CA PRO A 160 -14.83 -16.12 -31.24
C PRO A 160 -13.33 -15.84 -31.38
N LYS A 161 -12.51 -16.69 -30.75
CA LYS A 161 -11.05 -16.66 -30.94
C LYS A 161 -10.64 -17.60 -32.08
N THR A 162 -11.57 -18.47 -32.50
CA THR A 162 -11.40 -19.44 -33.58
C THR A 162 -12.62 -19.43 -34.50
N LEU A 163 -12.45 -19.92 -35.73
CA LEU A 163 -13.56 -20.08 -36.70
C LEU A 163 -14.68 -20.99 -36.15
N ALA A 164 -14.33 -22.02 -35.38
CA ALA A 164 -15.30 -22.92 -34.76
C ALA A 164 -16.18 -22.21 -33.72
N ASP A 165 -15.60 -21.30 -32.92
CA ASP A 165 -16.38 -20.48 -31.98
C ASP A 165 -17.40 -19.61 -32.73
N LEU A 166 -17.02 -19.11 -33.92
CA LEU A 166 -17.86 -18.21 -34.72
C LEU A 166 -19.11 -18.94 -35.24
N PHE A 167 -18.93 -20.16 -35.76
CA PHE A 167 -20.05 -21.01 -36.17
C PHE A 167 -20.93 -21.44 -35.00
N PHE A 168 -20.34 -21.78 -33.85
CA PHE A 168 -21.11 -22.16 -32.65
C PHE A 168 -21.98 -21.00 -32.13
N ILE A 169 -21.44 -19.78 -32.11
CA ILE A 169 -22.17 -18.57 -31.71
C ILE A 169 -23.32 -18.26 -32.67
N GLU A 170 -23.09 -18.34 -33.98
CA GLU A 170 -24.16 -18.11 -34.97
C GLU A 170 -25.24 -19.18 -34.90
N GLN A 171 -24.89 -20.45 -34.73
CA GLN A 171 -25.87 -21.52 -34.54
C GLN A 171 -26.74 -21.25 -33.30
N LYS A 172 -26.14 -20.82 -32.19
CA LYS A 172 -26.87 -20.46 -30.97
C LYS A 172 -27.79 -19.25 -31.13
N ARG A 173 -27.44 -18.29 -31.99
CA ARG A 173 -28.30 -17.15 -32.33
C ARG A 173 -29.52 -17.58 -33.15
N ILE A 174 -29.32 -18.47 -34.12
CA ILE A 174 -30.40 -19.03 -34.95
C ILE A 174 -31.38 -19.85 -34.09
N GLU A 175 -30.87 -20.70 -33.20
CA GLU A 175 -31.69 -21.50 -32.27
C GLU A 175 -32.54 -20.62 -31.32
N ARG A 176 -32.03 -19.46 -30.91
CA ARG A 176 -32.76 -18.51 -30.06
C ARG A 176 -33.87 -17.79 -30.82
N ASN A 177 -33.63 -17.41 -32.08
CA ASN A 177 -34.60 -16.72 -32.92
C ASN A 177 -35.73 -17.64 -33.41
N ASN A 178 -35.52 -18.95 -33.44
CA ASN A 178 -36.56 -19.92 -33.83
C ASN A 178 -37.43 -20.41 -32.65
N ASN A 179 -37.02 -20.12 -31.41
CA ASN A 179 -37.73 -20.53 -30.18
C ASN A 179 -38.44 -19.35 -29.47
N GLY A 180 -38.59 -18.20 -30.12
CA GLY A 180 -39.40 -17.06 -29.67
C GLY A 180 -40.44 -16.72 -30.73
#